data_AF-A0A0N4UUT7-F1
#
_entry.id   AF-A0A0N4UUT7-F1
#
_cell.length_a   1.000
_cell.length_b   1.000
_cell.length_c   1.000
_cell.angle_alpha   90.00
_cell.angle_beta   90.00
_cell.angle_gamma   90.00
#
_symmetry.space_group_name_H-M   'P 1'
#
loop_
_entity.id
_entity.type
_entity.pdbx_description
1 polymer ?
#
loop_
_entity_poly.entity_id
_entity_poly.type
_entity_poly.pdbx_seq_one_letter_code
_entity_poly.pdbx_strand_id
1 'polypeptide(L)'
;MSAQTLIPAVPLQYMAIGFSHDQEMGNDTVLECVISTDEYVEPEAFASFNNRHSNDRVYLPEEIRKNYLSNVTGGIVDGRLFCQFSVQIIPQIRLSNGEIPKLWSLNKEYYIIAATGSAQPDELNPHDTSPDSYFYPIVSTESSNPSETVSTASSATAQLLCKNIIYPILLFLSLHFN
;
A
#
# COMPACT_ATOMS: atom_id res chain seq x y z
N MET A 1 14.09 22.69 -20.50
CA MET A 1 12.73 22.11 -20.40
C MET A 1 12.58 21.62 -18.98
N SER A 2 11.78 22.30 -18.16
CA SER A 2 11.57 21.93 -16.75
C SER A 2 10.58 20.77 -16.71
N ALA A 3 10.97 19.62 -16.16
CA ALA A 3 10.02 18.57 -15.84
C ALA A 3 9.03 19.16 -14.83
N GLN A 4 7.75 19.19 -15.19
CA GLN A 4 6.71 19.67 -14.30
C GLN A 4 6.54 18.62 -13.20
N THR A 5 6.88 18.96 -11.96
CA THR A 5 6.75 18.06 -10.81
C THR A 5 5.28 17.70 -10.66
N LEU A 6 4.94 16.43 -10.94
CA LEU A 6 3.57 15.91 -10.85
C LEU A 6 3.14 15.58 -9.41
N ILE A 7 4.08 15.73 -8.48
CA ILE A 7 3.92 15.46 -7.06
C ILE A 7 3.79 16.79 -6.30
N PRO A 8 2.71 17.00 -5.52
CA PRO A 8 2.62 18.16 -4.64
C PRO A 8 3.73 18.11 -3.58
N ALA A 9 4.34 19.26 -3.26
CA ALA A 9 5.37 19.38 -2.24
C ALA A 9 4.77 19.31 -0.83
N VAL A 10 4.24 18.15 -0.45
CA VAL A 10 3.82 17.85 0.91
C VAL A 10 4.95 17.09 1.62
N PRO A 11 5.20 17.37 2.92
CA PRO A 11 6.31 16.74 3.64
C PRO A 11 6.26 15.21 3.62
N LEU A 12 5.06 14.64 3.75
CA LEU A 12 4.80 13.20 3.73
C LEU A 12 3.74 12.86 2.68
N GLN A 13 3.99 11.79 1.94
CA GLN A 13 3.08 11.22 0.94
C GLN A 13 2.89 9.75 1.23
N TYR A 14 1.77 9.20 0.80
CA TYR A 14 1.54 7.77 0.90
C TYR A 14 1.26 7.12 -0.45
N MET A 15 1.60 5.84 -0.52
CA MET A 15 1.06 4.89 -1.49
C MET A 15 0.36 3.79 -0.70
N ALA A 16 -0.88 3.47 -1.04
CA ALA A 16 -1.68 2.48 -0.34
C ALA A 16 -2.29 1.47 -1.32
N ILE A 17 -2.35 0.21 -0.88
CA ILE A 17 -3.09 -0.87 -1.54
C ILE A 17 -4.12 -1.44 -0.56
N GLY A 18 -5.39 -1.33 -0.92
CA GLY A 18 -6.52 -1.97 -0.27
C GLY A 18 -6.84 -3.31 -0.93
N PHE A 19 -7.14 -4.29 -0.09
CA PHE A 19 -7.72 -5.57 -0.47
C PHE A 19 -9.19 -5.54 -0.07
N SER A 20 -10.08 -5.49 -1.05
CA SER A 20 -11.53 -5.36 -0.85
C SER A 20 -12.28 -6.59 -1.35
N HIS A 21 -13.43 -6.87 -0.73
CA HIS A 21 -14.37 -7.89 -1.19
C HIS A 21 -15.28 -7.40 -2.34
N ASP A 22 -15.26 -6.11 -2.64
CA ASP A 22 -16.00 -5.46 -3.72
C ASP A 22 -15.15 -4.36 -4.39
N GLN A 23 -15.74 -3.59 -5.30
CA GLN A 23 -15.04 -2.52 -6.02
C GLN A 23 -15.13 -1.16 -5.32
N GLU A 24 -15.59 -1.13 -4.07
CA GLU A 24 -15.77 0.10 -3.31
C GLU A 24 -14.69 0.21 -2.22
N MET A 25 -14.20 1.44 -2.01
CA MET A 25 -13.34 1.73 -0.86
C MET A 25 -14.22 1.85 0.38
N GLY A 26 -14.12 0.88 1.28
CA GLY A 26 -15.07 0.72 2.37
C GLY A 26 -14.46 0.03 3.58
N ASN A 27 -14.66 -1.28 3.69
CA ASN A 27 -14.20 -2.08 4.82
C ASN A 27 -13.06 -2.98 4.38
N ASP A 28 -11.85 -2.44 4.30
CA ASP A 28 -10.75 -3.08 3.57
C ASP A 28 -9.51 -3.22 4.45
N THR A 29 -8.78 -4.32 4.30
CA THR A 29 -7.39 -4.38 4.80
C THR A 29 -6.53 -3.57 3.85
N VAL A 30 -5.77 -2.63 4.39
CA VAL A 30 -4.91 -1.72 3.63
C VAL A 30 -3.46 -1.90 4.05
N LEU A 31 -2.57 -1.94 3.07
CA LEU A 31 -1.14 -1.80 3.28
C LEU A 31 -0.71 -0.45 2.71
N GLU A 32 -0.07 0.36 3.53
CA GLU A 32 0.35 1.71 3.15
C GLU A 32 1.86 1.87 3.34
N CYS A 33 2.45 2.75 2.55
CA CYS A 33 3.83 3.16 2.69
C CYS A 33 3.90 4.67 2.67
N VAL A 34 4.44 5.24 3.73
CA VAL A 34 4.65 6.68 3.88
C VAL A 34 6.08 7.02 3.48
N ILE A 35 6.19 7.99 2.58
CA ILE A 35 7.44 8.46 1.99
C ILE A 35 7.59 9.93 2.33
N SER A 36 8.77 10.31 2.81
CA SER A 36 9.12 11.70 3.03
C SER A 36 9.73 12.34 1.79
N THR A 37 9.54 13.65 1.65
CA THR A 37 10.31 14.46 0.70
C THR A 37 11.72 14.80 1.21
N ASP A 38 11.95 14.61 2.51
CA ASP A 38 13.27 14.66 3.14
C ASP A 38 13.98 13.32 2.94
N GLU A 39 15.09 13.34 2.20
CA GLU A 39 15.91 12.16 1.88
C GLU A 39 16.55 11.50 3.11
N TYR A 40 16.62 12.19 4.25
CA TYR A 40 17.15 11.63 5.50
C TYR A 40 16.09 10.87 6.31
N VAL A 41 14.83 10.90 5.88
CA VAL A 41 13.73 10.17 6.52
C VAL A 41 13.43 8.93 5.71
N GLU A 42 13.75 7.77 6.29
CA GLU A 42 13.47 6.47 5.69
C GLU A 42 11.96 6.25 5.49
N PRO A 43 11.55 5.58 4.40
CA PRO A 43 10.16 5.22 4.17
C PRO A 43 9.69 4.17 5.19
N GLU A 44 8.41 4.24 5.54
CA GLU A 44 7.83 3.35 6.55
C GLU A 44 6.53 2.73 6.04
N ALA A 45 6.42 1.41 6.19
CA ALA A 45 5.23 0.66 5.80
C ALA A 45 4.36 0.36 7.02
N PHE A 46 3.06 0.51 6.85
CA PHE A 46 2.05 0.22 7.86
C PHE A 46 0.96 -0.67 7.29
N ALA A 47 0.28 -1.34 8.21
CA ALA A 47 -0.98 -1.97 7.93
C ALA A 47 -2.08 -1.11 8.55
N SER A 48 -3.15 -0.88 7.82
CA SER A 48 -4.31 -0.10 8.24
C SER A 48 -5.60 -0.80 7.82
N PHE A 49 -6.71 -0.33 8.35
CA PHE A 49 -8.03 -0.84 8.01
C PHE A 49 -8.92 0.34 7.65
N ASN A 50 -9.51 0.30 6.46
CA ASN A 50 -10.57 1.23 6.11
C ASN A 50 -11.84 0.82 6.84
N ASN A 51 -12.51 1.78 7.49
CA ASN A 51 -13.83 1.60 8.07
C ASN A 51 -14.76 2.65 7.47
N ARG A 52 -15.50 2.25 6.43
CA ARG A 52 -16.30 3.16 5.60
C ARG A 52 -15.42 4.20 4.90
N HIS A 53 -15.37 5.42 5.42
CA HIS A 53 -14.67 6.55 4.82
C HIS A 53 -13.51 7.06 5.69
N SER A 54 -13.14 6.31 6.73
CA SER A 54 -11.95 6.58 7.54
C SER A 54 -10.94 5.44 7.40
N ASN A 55 -9.66 5.75 7.59
CA ASN A 55 -8.59 4.77 7.67
C ASN A 55 -7.97 4.83 9.06
N ASP A 56 -7.81 3.67 9.69
CA ASP A 56 -7.15 3.56 10.98
C ASP A 56 -5.97 2.59 10.87
N ARG A 57 -4.77 3.02 11.28
CA ARG A 57 -3.62 2.13 11.38
C ARG A 57 -3.88 1.01 12.39
N VAL A 58 -3.53 -0.20 12.00
CA VAL A 58 -3.51 -1.35 12.90
C VAL A 58 -2.24 -1.26 13.74
N TYR A 59 -2.40 -0.97 15.02
CA TYR A 59 -1.27 -0.86 15.95
C TYR A 59 -0.67 -2.24 16.24
N LEU A 60 0.49 -2.50 15.64
CA LEU A 60 1.32 -3.67 15.91
C LEU A 60 2.57 -3.24 16.69
N PRO A 61 3.01 -4.00 17.71
CA PRO A 61 4.33 -3.83 18.29
C PRO A 61 5.40 -3.83 17.21
N GLU A 62 6.43 -2.98 17.34
CA GLU A 62 7.43 -2.76 16.29
C GLU A 62 8.05 -4.06 15.76
N GLU A 63 8.36 -5.00 16.64
CA GLU A 63 8.93 -6.31 16.32
C GLU A 63 7.97 -7.15 15.45
N ILE A 64 6.68 -7.16 15.80
CA ILE A 64 5.64 -7.86 15.04
C ILE A 64 5.44 -7.17 13.69
N ARG A 65 5.40 -5.83 13.69
CA ARG A 65 5.24 -5.03 12.47
C ARG A 65 6.38 -5.29 11.49
N LYS A 66 7.64 -5.26 11.95
CA LYS A 66 8.83 -5.51 11.10
C LYS A 66 8.89 -6.94 10.56
N ASN A 67 8.30 -7.91 11.27
CA ASN A 67 8.16 -9.27 10.76
C ASN A 67 7.01 -9.40 9.75
N TYR A 68 5.92 -8.65 9.95
CA TYR A 68 4.77 -8.64 9.05
C TYR A 68 5.05 -7.88 7.75
N LEU A 69 5.68 -6.70 7.85
CA LEU A 69 6.10 -5.80 6.79
C LEU A 69 7.61 -5.57 6.87
N SER A 70 8.37 -6.15 5.94
CA SER A 70 9.84 -6.15 5.96
C SER A 70 10.45 -5.66 4.65
N ASN A 71 11.76 -5.40 4.63
CA ASN A 71 12.49 -4.95 3.44
C ASN A 71 11.86 -3.70 2.80
N VAL A 72 11.43 -2.75 3.63
CA VAL A 72 10.82 -1.51 3.18
C VAL A 72 11.88 -0.64 2.50
N THR A 73 11.60 -0.24 1.27
CA THR A 73 12.41 0.67 0.46
C THR A 73 11.46 1.58 -0.31
N GLY A 74 11.84 2.82 -0.55
CA GLY A 74 10.92 3.81 -1.11
C GLY A 74 11.57 5.16 -1.22
N GLY A 75 10.92 6.06 -1.94
CA GLY A 75 11.46 7.37 -2.23
C GLY A 75 10.88 7.96 -3.50
N ILE A 76 11.60 8.93 -4.07
CA ILE A 76 11.22 9.61 -5.31
C ILE A 76 12.32 9.37 -6.35
N VAL A 77 11.97 8.75 -7.47
CA VAL A 77 12.87 8.54 -8.62
C VAL A 77 12.25 9.19 -9.85
N ASP A 78 12.99 10.08 -10.52
CA ASP A 78 12.51 10.83 -11.70
C ASP A 78 11.17 11.54 -11.49
N GLY A 79 10.96 12.07 -10.27
CA GLY A 79 9.72 12.75 -9.88
C GLY A 79 8.53 11.81 -9.69
N ARG A 80 8.78 10.53 -9.39
CA ARG A 80 7.76 9.49 -9.18
C ARG A 80 7.97 8.83 -7.84
N LEU A 81 6.90 8.72 -7.05
CA LEU A 81 6.92 7.92 -5.83
C LEU A 81 7.10 6.45 -6.19
N PHE A 82 7.96 5.77 -5.43
CA PHE A 82 8.01 4.31 -5.40
C PHE A 82 8.06 3.86 -3.95
N CYS A 83 7.44 2.72 -3.68
CA CYS A 83 7.66 2.01 -2.42
C CYS A 83 7.49 0.51 -2.63
N GLN A 84 8.40 -0.25 -2.03
CA GLN A 84 8.51 -1.68 -2.10
C GLN A 84 8.72 -2.22 -0.68
N PHE A 85 7.96 -3.25 -0.33
CA PHE A 85 8.09 -3.97 0.94
C PHE A 85 7.56 -5.40 0.79
N SER A 86 7.99 -6.28 1.69
CA SER A 86 7.58 -7.68 1.79
C SER A 86 6.45 -7.81 2.81
N VAL A 87 5.48 -8.70 2.56
CA VAL A 87 4.34 -8.94 3.48
C VAL A 87 4.11 -10.43 3.71
N GLN A 88 3.70 -10.82 4.92
CA GLN A 88 3.23 -12.20 5.16
C GLN A 88 1.82 -12.38 4.58
N ILE A 89 1.64 -13.33 3.64
CA ILE A 89 0.33 -13.65 3.03
C ILE A 89 -0.69 -14.06 4.10
N ILE A 90 -0.26 -14.88 5.06
CA ILE A 90 -1.11 -15.35 6.15
C ILE A 90 -0.53 -14.76 7.42
N PRO A 91 -1.05 -13.62 7.92
CA PRO A 91 -0.51 -12.97 9.10
C PRO A 91 -0.47 -13.95 10.28
N GLN A 92 0.72 -14.29 10.76
CA GLN A 92 0.90 -15.13 11.97
C GLN A 92 1.00 -14.26 13.22
N ILE A 93 0.05 -13.34 13.40
CA ILE A 93 0.10 -12.33 14.47
C ILE A 93 -0.64 -12.82 15.71
N ARG A 94 0.06 -12.80 16.85
CA ARG A 94 -0.51 -13.02 18.17
C ARG A 94 -0.19 -11.83 19.04
N LEU A 95 -1.20 -11.02 19.34
CA LEU A 95 -1.04 -9.90 20.28
C LEU A 95 -1.10 -10.45 21.71
N SER A 96 -0.30 -9.88 22.61
CA SER A 96 -0.18 -10.33 24.00
C SER A 96 -1.50 -10.21 24.79
N ASN A 97 -2.42 -9.35 24.33
CA ASN A 97 -3.76 -9.16 24.88
C ASN A 97 -4.81 -10.15 24.32
N GLY A 98 -4.43 -11.05 23.40
CA GLY A 98 -5.34 -12.00 22.74
C GLY A 98 -6.19 -11.42 21.62
N GLU A 99 -6.00 -10.14 21.28
CA GLU A 99 -6.70 -9.49 20.18
C GLU A 99 -6.21 -10.00 18.82
N ILE A 100 -7.14 -10.20 17.89
CA ILE A 100 -6.82 -10.51 16.49
C ILE A 100 -6.89 -9.18 15.74
N PRO A 101 -5.77 -8.66 15.23
CA PRO A 101 -5.79 -7.41 14.48
C PRO A 101 -6.66 -7.55 13.23
N LYS A 102 -7.25 -6.44 12.77
CA LYS A 102 -8.03 -6.36 11.52
C LYS A 102 -7.13 -6.46 10.28
N LEU A 103 -6.46 -7.59 10.13
CA LEU A 103 -5.56 -7.90 9.03
C LEU A 103 -5.99 -9.21 8.41
N TRP A 104 -6.39 -9.14 7.15
CA TRP A 104 -6.87 -10.32 6.44
C TRP A 104 -5.71 -11.16 5.90
N SER A 105 -5.99 -12.45 5.71
CA SER A 105 -5.11 -13.30 4.94
C SER A 105 -5.24 -12.96 3.46
N LEU A 106 -4.12 -12.67 2.81
CA LEU A 106 -4.02 -12.41 1.38
C LEU A 106 -4.01 -13.71 0.54
N ASN A 107 -4.44 -14.84 1.12
CA ASN A 107 -4.69 -16.12 0.43
C ASN A 107 -6.19 -16.31 0.18
N LYS A 108 -6.81 -15.27 -0.39
CA LYS A 108 -8.22 -15.18 -0.76
C LYS A 108 -8.33 -14.24 -1.95
N GLU A 109 -9.43 -14.34 -2.68
CA GLU A 109 -9.74 -13.41 -3.76
C GLU A 109 -10.16 -12.04 -3.22
N TYR A 110 -9.54 -11.00 -3.79
CA TYR A 110 -9.85 -9.60 -3.48
C TYR A 110 -9.83 -8.77 -4.76
N TYR A 111 -10.66 -7.74 -4.80
CA TYR A 111 -10.40 -6.59 -5.65
C TYR A 111 -9.25 -5.78 -5.06
N ILE A 112 -8.40 -5.27 -5.94
CA ILE A 112 -7.24 -4.47 -5.57
C ILE A 112 -7.57 -3.01 -5.80
N ILE A 113 -7.43 -2.20 -4.75
CA ILE A 113 -7.64 -0.76 -4.80
C ILE A 113 -6.31 -0.09 -4.50
N ALA A 114 -5.82 0.76 -5.39
CA ALA A 114 -4.60 1.55 -5.18
C ALA A 114 -4.94 3.03 -5.03
N ALA A 115 -4.37 3.68 -4.02
CA ALA A 115 -4.57 5.09 -3.76
C ALA A 115 -3.25 5.77 -3.33
N THR A 116 -3.18 7.08 -3.54
CA THR A 116 -2.05 7.90 -3.11
C THR A 116 -2.52 9.30 -2.75
N GLY A 117 -1.79 9.96 -1.85
CA GLY A 117 -2.14 11.27 -1.35
C GLY A 117 -1.13 11.77 -0.33
N SER A 118 -1.47 12.85 0.38
CA SER A 118 -0.65 13.36 1.48
C SER A 118 -0.86 12.56 2.76
N ALA A 119 0.17 12.45 3.58
CA ALA A 119 0.09 11.82 4.91
C ALA A 119 0.43 12.82 6.02
N GLN A 120 0.04 12.49 7.24
CA GLN A 120 0.58 13.02 8.48
C GLN A 120 1.36 11.90 9.19
N PRO A 121 2.13 12.20 10.25
CA PRO A 121 2.91 11.18 10.95
C PRO A 121 2.08 9.97 11.43
N ASP A 122 0.82 10.17 11.79
CA ASP A 122 -0.08 9.16 12.40
C ASP A 122 -1.33 8.82 11.57
N GLU A 123 -1.60 9.54 10.47
CA GLU A 123 -2.82 9.36 9.66
C GLU A 123 -2.58 9.57 8.15
N LEU A 124 -3.46 8.97 7.34
CA LEU A 124 -3.55 9.25 5.91
C LEU A 124 -4.61 10.32 5.66
N ASN A 125 -4.32 11.30 4.80
CA ASN A 125 -5.38 12.20 4.33
C ASN A 125 -6.21 11.47 3.26
N PRO A 126 -7.50 11.84 3.09
CA PRO A 126 -8.31 11.38 1.98
C PRO A 126 -7.61 11.61 0.64
N HIS A 127 -7.61 10.59 -0.23
CA HIS A 127 -7.18 10.73 -1.61
C HIS A 127 -8.16 11.63 -2.39
N ASP A 128 -7.79 12.04 -3.60
CA ASP A 128 -8.66 12.84 -4.45
C ASP A 128 -9.86 12.00 -4.94
N THR A 129 -11.06 12.59 -4.94
CA THR A 129 -12.30 11.94 -5.38
C THR A 129 -12.77 12.46 -6.74
N SER A 130 -12.05 13.40 -7.34
CA SER A 130 -12.28 13.84 -8.72
C SER A 130 -11.80 12.79 -9.72
N PRO A 131 -12.67 12.23 -10.59
CA PRO A 131 -12.29 11.22 -11.57
C PRO A 131 -11.20 11.65 -12.56
N ASP A 132 -11.04 12.97 -12.76
CA ASP A 132 -10.03 13.54 -13.66
C ASP A 132 -8.67 13.78 -12.96
N SER A 133 -8.57 13.47 -11.67
CA SER A 133 -7.33 13.67 -10.90
C SER A 133 -6.33 12.54 -11.13
N TYR A 134 -5.05 12.91 -11.20
CA TYR A 134 -3.95 11.93 -11.16
C TYR A 134 -3.88 11.15 -9.83
N PHE A 135 -4.56 11.63 -8.79
CA PHE A 135 -4.64 11.01 -7.47
C PHE A 135 -5.97 10.28 -7.23
N TYR A 136 -6.81 10.13 -8.27
CA TYR A 136 -8.01 9.31 -8.20
C TYR A 136 -7.63 7.83 -8.01
N PRO A 137 -8.31 7.07 -7.13
CA PRO A 137 -7.94 5.70 -6.85
C PRO A 137 -8.17 4.80 -8.05
N ILE A 138 -7.30 3.80 -8.19
CA ILE A 138 -7.41 2.76 -9.22
C ILE A 138 -8.04 1.53 -8.59
N VAL A 139 -9.05 0.96 -9.23
CA VAL A 139 -9.74 -0.24 -8.76
C VAL A 139 -9.63 -1.33 -9.82
N SER A 140 -9.32 -2.56 -9.41
CA SER A 140 -9.29 -3.70 -10.35
C SER A 140 -10.69 -4.03 -10.86
N THR A 141 -10.79 -4.42 -12.13
CA THR A 141 -12.07 -4.82 -12.74
C THR A 141 -12.52 -6.22 -12.32
N GLU A 142 -11.57 -7.05 -11.87
CA GLU A 142 -11.79 -8.42 -11.43
C GLU A 142 -11.04 -8.65 -10.11
N SER A 143 -11.52 -9.61 -9.32
CA SER A 143 -10.85 -10.07 -8.12
C SER A 143 -9.74 -11.07 -8.47
N SER A 144 -8.70 -11.12 -7.65
CA SER A 144 -7.61 -12.09 -7.79
C SER A 144 -7.11 -12.52 -6.41
N ASN A 145 -6.52 -13.71 -6.31
CA ASN A 145 -5.87 -14.18 -5.09
C ASN A 145 -4.38 -13.76 -5.10
N PRO A 146 -3.93 -12.81 -4.24
CA PRO A 146 -2.55 -12.34 -4.24
C PRO A 146 -1.53 -13.47 -4.04
N SER A 147 -1.88 -14.52 -3.29
CA SER A 147 -1.00 -15.67 -3.04
C SER A 147 -0.79 -16.57 -4.26
N GLU A 148 -1.73 -16.57 -5.22
CA GLU A 148 -1.63 -17.38 -6.44
C GLU A 148 -0.79 -16.68 -7.50
N THR A 149 -0.79 -15.33 -7.52
CA THR A 149 0.07 -14.51 -8.38
C THR A 149 1.58 -14.79 -8.12
N VAL A 150 1.93 -15.24 -6.91
CA VAL A 150 3.30 -15.66 -6.52
C VAL A 150 3.76 -16.93 -7.21
N SER A 151 2.83 -17.85 -7.47
CA SER A 151 3.16 -19.20 -7.97
C SER A 151 3.54 -19.22 -9.46
N THR A 152 3.21 -18.17 -10.21
CA THR A 152 3.47 -18.07 -11.66
C THR A 152 4.70 -17.24 -12.01
N ALA A 153 5.23 -16.45 -11.08
CA ALA A 153 6.48 -15.70 -11.24
C ALA A 153 7.68 -16.54 -10.78
N SER A 154 8.37 -17.19 -11.72
CA SER A 154 9.62 -17.90 -11.41
C SER A 154 10.66 -16.91 -10.86
N SER A 155 11.06 -17.10 -9.59
CA SER A 155 11.93 -16.25 -8.74
C SER A 155 11.17 -15.29 -7.83
N ALA A 156 10.83 -15.74 -6.61
CA ALA A 156 10.68 -15.01 -5.33
C ALA A 156 10.16 -13.55 -5.30
N THR A 157 9.42 -13.11 -6.32
CA THR A 157 8.87 -11.77 -6.49
C THR A 157 7.50 -11.93 -7.13
N ALA A 158 6.42 -11.92 -6.35
CA ALA A 158 5.12 -11.60 -6.94
C ALA A 158 4.97 -10.08 -6.89
N GLN A 159 5.33 -9.51 -8.01
CA GLN A 159 5.17 -8.11 -8.26
C GLN A 159 3.67 -7.92 -8.54
N LEU A 160 2.91 -7.41 -7.56
CA LEU A 160 1.53 -6.97 -7.80
C LEU A 160 1.65 -5.67 -8.58
N LEU A 161 1.90 -5.82 -9.88
CA LEU A 161 2.11 -4.70 -10.75
C LEU A 161 0.75 -4.15 -11.12
N CYS A 162 0.50 -2.89 -10.76
CA CYS A 162 -0.37 -2.03 -11.56
C CYS A 162 0.28 -1.81 -12.94
N LYS A 163 0.50 -2.88 -13.72
CA LYS A 163 1.50 -2.93 -14.80
C LYS A 163 1.14 -2.11 -16.03
N ASN A 164 0.03 -1.35 -16.06
CA ASN A 164 -0.39 -0.63 -17.27
C ASN A 164 -1.35 0.54 -17.04
N ILE A 165 -1.27 1.26 -15.92
CA ILE A 165 -2.23 2.35 -15.67
C ILE A 165 -1.49 3.66 -15.42
N ILE A 166 -1.29 4.37 -16.54
CA ILE A 166 -1.10 5.82 -16.73
C ILE A 166 -0.02 6.48 -15.85
N TYR A 167 1.03 6.93 -16.54
CA TYR A 167 2.00 7.92 -16.06
C TYR A 167 1.29 9.08 -15.30
N PRO A 168 1.80 9.54 -14.14
CA PRO A 168 3.19 9.40 -13.74
C PRO A 168 3.47 8.54 -12.50
N ILE A 169 2.50 7.89 -11.87
CA ILE A 169 2.74 7.18 -10.62
C ILE A 169 3.11 5.73 -10.92
N LEU A 170 4.42 5.46 -10.92
CA LEU A 170 4.94 4.13 -11.10
C LEU A 170 4.81 3.37 -9.77
N LEU A 171 3.63 2.80 -9.53
CA LEU A 171 3.33 2.02 -8.33
C LEU A 171 4.09 0.67 -8.38
N PHE A 172 5.35 0.66 -7.96
CA PHE A 172 6.16 -0.56 -7.84
C PHE A 172 6.02 -1.19 -6.45
N LEU A 173 4.82 -1.64 -6.10
CA LEU A 173 4.68 -2.46 -4.90
C LEU A 173 5.13 -3.89 -5.19
N SER A 174 6.38 -4.20 -4.83
CA SER A 174 6.89 -5.57 -4.92
C SER A 174 6.70 -6.29 -3.59
N LEU A 175 5.57 -6.97 -3.44
CA LEU A 175 5.31 -7.86 -2.32
C LEU A 175 6.16 -9.12 -2.45
N HIS A 176 7.11 -9.29 -1.53
CA HIS A 176 7.83 -10.56 -1.39
C HIS A 176 7.18 -11.36 -0.26
N PHE A 177 7.05 -12.65 -0.49
CA PHE A 177 6.38 -13.57 0.42
C PHE A 177 7.43 -14.49 1.03
N ASN A 178 7.42 -14.57 2.36
CA ASN A 178 8.17 -15.56 3.13
C ASN A 178 7.24 -16.70 3.55
#